data_AF-A0AAE2B0L9-F1
#
_entry.id   AF-A0AAE2B0L9-F1
#
_cell.length_a   1.000
_cell.length_b   1.000
_cell.length_c   1.000
_cell.angle_alpha   90.00
_cell.angle_beta   90.00
_cell.angle_gamma   90.00
#
_symmetry.space_group_name_H-M   'P 1'
#
loop_
_entity.id
_entity.type
_entity.pdbx_description
1 polymer ?
#
loop_
_entity_poly.entity_id
_entity_poly.type
_entity_poly.pdbx_seq_one_letter_code
_entity_poly.pdbx_strand_id
1 'polypeptide(L)'
;MNRYVLLESAGTSFSVVVQVVDTDSYTSPPVPDGSIGFWLRVAENTVVQVGWISRNSASGPTFTAPTHDDQIAIAAGRVRMLLLAALDWLPHHTLQYKLELGVASPAEQVLLLTFKQYVIALDEVKNQAGYPTEISWPIAPF
;
A
#
# COMPACT_ATOMS: atom_id res chain seq x y z
N MET A 1 -16.66 22.41 -12.84
CA MET A 1 -15.48 21.53 -12.99
C MET A 1 -15.52 20.44 -11.92
N ASN A 2 -15.83 19.20 -12.27
CA ASN A 2 -15.97 18.11 -11.30
C ASN A 2 -14.62 17.73 -10.67
N ARG A 3 -14.59 17.57 -9.35
CA ARG A 3 -13.43 17.10 -8.60
C ARG A 3 -13.62 15.64 -8.19
N TYR A 4 -12.67 14.78 -8.55
CA TYR A 4 -12.62 13.37 -8.19
C TYR A 4 -11.39 13.08 -7.33
N VAL A 5 -11.58 12.25 -6.31
CA VAL A 5 -10.54 11.83 -5.37
C VAL A 5 -10.44 10.31 -5.43
N LEU A 6 -9.27 9.77 -5.74
CA LEU A 6 -9.01 8.34 -5.71
C LEU A 6 -8.64 7.94 -4.29
N LEU A 7 -9.42 7.02 -3.73
CA LEU A 7 -9.25 6.52 -2.38
C LEU A 7 -8.79 5.07 -2.40
N GLU A 8 -7.70 4.79 -1.69
CA GLU A 8 -7.23 3.43 -1.44
C GLU A 8 -7.42 3.06 0.02
N SER A 9 -7.80 1.82 0.27
CA SER A 9 -7.93 1.31 1.64
C SER A 9 -6.53 1.19 2.27
N ALA A 10 -6.31 1.88 3.39
CA ALA A 10 -5.08 1.79 4.18
C ALA A 10 -5.31 1.07 5.52
N GLY A 11 -6.51 0.51 5.73
CA GLY A 11 -6.93 -0.15 6.96
C GLY A 11 -8.44 -0.39 6.99
N THR A 12 -8.99 -0.78 8.14
CA THR A 12 -10.44 -1.05 8.28
C THR A 12 -11.29 0.20 8.47
N SER A 13 -10.68 1.34 8.83
CA SER A 13 -11.40 2.50 9.37
C SER A 13 -11.17 3.80 8.60
N PHE A 14 -10.26 3.80 7.62
CA PHE A 14 -9.96 4.97 6.80
C PHE A 14 -9.34 4.58 5.45
N SER A 15 -9.45 5.49 4.50
CA SER A 15 -8.79 5.41 3.20
C SER A 15 -7.76 6.53 3.06
N VAL A 16 -6.75 6.35 2.21
CA VAL A 16 -5.78 7.38 1.85
C VAL A 16 -6.10 7.91 0.46
N VAL A 17 -6.00 9.23 0.32
CA VAL A 17 -6.09 9.91 -0.97
C VAL A 17 -4.80 9.67 -1.74
N VAL A 18 -4.88 8.96 -2.85
CA VAL A 18 -3.70 8.68 -3.69
C VAL A 18 -3.65 9.56 -4.93
N GLN A 19 -4.80 10.11 -5.35
CA GLN A 19 -4.88 11.02 -6.49
C GLN A 19 -6.05 11.99 -6.35
N VAL A 20 -5.88 13.20 -6.87
CA VAL A 20 -6.94 14.21 -7.03
C VAL A 20 -6.95 14.66 -8.48
N VAL A 21 -8.12 14.65 -9.12
CA VAL A 21 -8.29 15.02 -10.53
C VAL A 21 -9.47 15.98 -10.65
N ASP A 22 -9.22 17.12 -11.30
CA ASP A 22 -10.25 18.07 -11.70
C ASP A 22 -10.54 17.87 -13.19
N THR A 23 -11.81 17.73 -13.56
CA THR A 23 -12.25 17.46 -14.93
C THR A 23 -13.64 18.01 -15.19
N ASP A 24 -13.92 18.44 -16.42
CA ASP A 24 -15.28 18.85 -16.80
C ASP A 24 -16.20 17.64 -17.11
N SER A 25 -15.64 16.43 -17.18
CA SER A 25 -16.44 15.21 -17.36
C SER A 25 -17.21 14.84 -16.09
N TYR A 26 -18.43 14.32 -16.27
CA TYR A 26 -19.23 13.73 -15.19
C TYR A 26 -18.92 12.24 -14.96
N THR A 27 -18.06 11.65 -15.78
CA THR A 27 -17.55 10.29 -15.60
C THR A 27 -16.25 10.34 -14.81
N SER A 28 -16.10 9.45 -13.81
CA SER A 28 -14.82 9.29 -13.14
C SER A 28 -13.73 8.89 -14.14
N PRO A 29 -12.46 9.28 -13.90
CA PRO A 29 -11.33 8.73 -14.63
C PRO A 29 -11.25 7.19 -14.48
N PRO A 30 -10.51 6.49 -15.36
CA PRO A 30 -10.14 5.10 -15.09
C PRO A 30 -9.30 5.02 -13.80
N VAL A 31 -9.43 3.93 -13.06
CA VAL A 31 -8.54 3.64 -11.93
C VAL A 31 -7.17 3.24 -12.51
N PRO A 32 -6.05 3.83 -12.05
CA PRO A 32 -4.72 3.47 -12.52
C PRO A 32 -4.40 1.99 -12.34
N ASP A 33 -3.64 1.41 -13.27
CA ASP A 33 -3.19 0.02 -13.17
C ASP A 33 -2.41 -0.21 -11.86
N GLY A 34 -2.74 -1.30 -11.16
CA GLY A 34 -2.16 -1.63 -9.86
C GLY A 34 -2.80 -0.94 -8.65
N SER A 35 -3.73 -0.01 -8.87
CA SER A 35 -4.57 0.54 -7.80
C SER A 35 -5.80 -0.35 -7.56
N ILE A 36 -6.12 -0.60 -6.30
CA ILE A 36 -7.35 -1.27 -5.86
C ILE A 36 -8.36 -0.29 -5.25
N GLY A 37 -8.19 1.01 -5.55
CA GLY A 37 -9.01 2.08 -5.01
C GLY A 37 -10.31 2.33 -5.78
N PHE A 38 -11.06 3.34 -5.33
CA PHE A 38 -12.25 3.83 -6.02
C PHE A 38 -12.26 5.36 -6.10
N TRP A 39 -12.86 5.87 -7.17
CA TRP A 39 -13.06 7.30 -7.34
C TRP A 39 -14.29 7.79 -6.58
N LEU A 40 -14.09 8.84 -5.79
CA LEU A 40 -15.14 9.56 -5.11
C LEU A 40 -15.27 10.96 -5.71
N ARG A 41 -16.45 11.31 -6.23
CA ARG A 41 -16.78 12.68 -6.62
C ARG A 41 -17.05 13.51 -5.38
N VAL A 42 -16.39 14.67 -5.26
CA VAL A 42 -16.56 15.61 -4.15
C VAL A 42 -16.99 16.98 -4.68
N ALA A 43 -17.46 17.86 -3.80
CA ALA A 43 -17.77 19.24 -4.18
C ALA A 43 -16.48 19.95 -4.64
N GLU A 44 -16.58 20.83 -5.64
CA GLU A 44 -15.41 21.49 -6.26
C GLU A 44 -14.56 22.29 -5.25
N ASN A 45 -15.22 22.86 -4.24
CA ASN A 45 -14.58 23.61 -3.16
C ASN A 45 -14.04 22.73 -2.01
N THR A 46 -14.11 21.40 -2.13
CA THR A 46 -13.57 20.48 -1.12
C THR A 46 -12.05 20.61 -1.07
N VAL A 47 -11.52 20.93 0.12
CA VAL A 47 -10.08 20.98 0.37
C VAL A 47 -9.58 19.57 0.65
N VAL A 48 -8.76 19.04 -0.26
CA VAL A 48 -8.21 17.68 -0.18
C VAL A 48 -6.86 17.63 -0.90
N GLN A 49 -5.93 16.82 -0.41
CA GLN A 49 -4.60 16.64 -0.98
C GLN A 49 -4.22 15.17 -1.02
N VAL A 50 -3.31 14.81 -1.92
CA VAL A 50 -2.69 13.48 -1.92
C VAL A 50 -1.97 13.25 -0.59
N GLY A 51 -2.12 12.05 -0.02
CA GLY A 51 -1.62 11.66 1.29
C GLY A 51 -2.56 11.99 2.46
N TRP A 52 -3.65 12.73 2.23
CA TRP A 52 -4.67 12.93 3.27
C TRP A 52 -5.49 11.66 3.48
N ILE A 53 -6.08 11.54 4.66
CA ILE A 53 -6.97 10.44 5.00
C ILE A 53 -8.42 10.85 4.85
N SER A 54 -9.23 9.93 4.34
CA SER A 54 -10.68 10.01 4.29
C SER A 54 -11.26 9.14 5.41
N ARG A 55 -12.08 9.75 6.27
CA ARG A 55 -12.90 9.03 7.25
C ARG A 55 -14.37 9.25 6.95
N ASN A 56 -15.17 8.19 7.11
CA ASN A 56 -16.62 8.32 7.00
C ASN A 56 -17.17 9.09 8.21
N SER A 57 -17.97 10.11 7.95
CA SER A 57 -18.73 10.84 8.97
C SER A 57 -20.21 10.89 8.62
N ALA A 58 -21.05 11.30 9.57
CA ALA A 58 -22.49 11.44 9.35
C ALA A 58 -22.85 12.42 8.21
N SER A 59 -21.98 13.39 7.93
CA SER A 59 -22.14 14.39 6.86
C SER A 59 -21.42 14.03 5.55
N GLY A 60 -20.92 12.80 5.42
CA GLY A 60 -20.10 12.36 4.30
C GLY A 60 -18.61 12.21 4.65
N PRO A 61 -17.74 11.94 3.68
CA PRO A 61 -16.32 11.72 3.93
C PRO A 61 -15.63 13.02 4.34
N THR A 62 -14.85 12.96 5.42
CA THR A 62 -14.00 14.07 5.87
C THR A 62 -12.55 13.78 5.51
N PHE A 63 -11.91 14.78 4.91
CA PHE A 63 -10.50 14.71 4.53
C PHE A 63 -9.67 15.51 5.51
N THR A 64 -8.65 14.88 6.09
CA THR A 64 -7.73 15.55 7.00
C THR A 64 -6.29 15.14 6.70
N ALA A 65 -5.34 16.02 7.03
CA ALA A 65 -3.94 15.60 7.10
C ALA A 65 -3.81 14.43 8.10
N PRO A 66 -2.97 13.43 7.82
CA PRO A 66 -2.78 12.31 8.73
C PRO A 66 -2.08 12.77 10.01
N THR A 67 -2.57 12.30 11.15
CA THR A 67 -1.83 12.42 12.42
C THR A 67 -0.63 11.48 12.43
N HIS A 68 0.27 11.60 13.42
CA HIS A 68 1.37 10.65 13.57
C HIS A 68 0.87 9.21 13.73
N ASP A 69 -0.18 8.99 14.54
CA ASP A 69 -0.79 7.67 14.71
C ASP A 69 -1.41 7.14 13.41
N ASP A 70 -1.99 8.02 12.59
CA ASP A 70 -2.47 7.64 11.26
C ASP A 70 -1.33 7.22 10.34
N GLN A 71 -0.19 7.90 10.38
CA GLN A 71 0.99 7.52 9.60
C GLN A 71 1.53 6.15 10.03
N ILE A 72 1.55 5.86 11.34
CA ILE A 72 1.88 4.53 11.86
C ILE A 72 0.91 3.49 11.29
N ALA A 73 -0.39 3.76 11.33
CA ALA A 73 -1.41 2.84 10.82
C ALA A 73 -1.29 2.62 9.31
N ILE A 74 -1.03 3.67 8.52
CA ILE A 74 -0.78 3.60 7.07
C ILE A 74 0.44 2.71 6.80
N ALA A 75 1.55 2.96 7.50
CA ALA A 75 2.78 2.18 7.33
C ALA A 75 2.55 0.70 7.68
N ALA A 76 1.88 0.43 8.81
CA ALA A 76 1.54 -0.94 9.22
C ALA A 76 0.59 -1.63 8.22
N GLY A 77 -0.40 -0.91 7.68
CA GLY A 77 -1.29 -1.40 6.63
C GLY A 77 -0.52 -1.80 5.36
N ARG A 78 0.45 -0.98 4.95
CA ARG A 78 1.31 -1.27 3.81
C ARG A 78 2.23 -2.47 4.06
N VAL A 79 2.86 -2.57 5.24
CA VAL A 79 3.65 -3.75 5.62
C VAL A 79 2.79 -5.02 5.53
N ARG A 80 1.56 -4.97 6.07
CA ARG A 80 0.62 -6.10 5.99
C ARG A 80 0.30 -6.50 4.56
N MET A 81 0.01 -5.53 3.68
CA MET A 81 -0.26 -5.80 2.27
C MET A 81 0.93 -6.46 1.56
N LEU A 82 2.14 -5.95 1.79
CA LEU A 82 3.37 -6.49 1.20
C LEU A 82 3.69 -7.90 1.72
N LEU A 83 3.46 -8.16 3.00
CA LEU A 83 3.62 -9.51 3.58
C LEU A 83 2.57 -10.48 3.02
N LEU A 84 1.33 -10.06 2.84
CA LEU A 84 0.31 -10.89 2.20
C LEU A 84 0.68 -11.24 0.76
N ALA A 85 1.20 -10.28 -0.02
CA ALA A 85 1.69 -10.54 -1.37
C ALA A 85 2.87 -11.53 -1.38
N ALA A 86 3.81 -11.40 -0.42
CA ALA A 86 4.91 -12.35 -0.26
C ALA A 86 4.43 -13.77 0.11
N LEU A 87 3.40 -13.87 0.95
CA LEU A 87 2.81 -15.15 1.33
C LEU A 87 2.05 -15.82 0.17
N ASP A 88 1.40 -15.04 -0.70
CA ASP A 88 0.72 -15.56 -1.89
C ASP A 88 1.72 -16.10 -2.93
N TRP A 89 2.92 -15.52 -2.98
CA TRP A 89 3.99 -16.00 -3.85
C TRP A 89 4.56 -17.37 -3.43
N LEU A 90 4.70 -17.62 -2.12
CA LEU A 90 5.41 -18.78 -1.58
C LEU A 90 4.87 -20.17 -2.04
N PRO A 91 3.55 -20.43 -2.09
CA PRO A 91 2.99 -21.70 -2.58
C PRO A 91 3.34 -22.04 -4.03
N HIS A 92 3.55 -21.01 -4.86
CA HIS A 92 3.90 -21.19 -6.28
C HIS A 92 5.40 -21.46 -6.49
N HIS A 93 6.20 -21.21 -5.45
CA HIS A 93 7.65 -21.30 -5.49
C HIS A 93 8.14 -22.29 -4.42
N THR A 94 8.19 -23.57 -4.79
CA THR A 94 8.63 -24.72 -3.96
C THR A 94 10.09 -24.66 -3.50
N LEU A 95 10.70 -23.48 -3.50
CA LEU A 95 12.11 -23.20 -3.21
C LEU A 95 12.53 -23.73 -1.84
N GLN A 96 11.70 -23.53 -0.80
CA GLN A 96 12.01 -24.03 0.53
C GLN A 96 12.07 -25.57 0.54
N TYR A 97 11.12 -26.25 -0.09
CA TYR A 97 11.14 -27.72 -0.19
C TYR A 97 12.32 -28.23 -1.01
N LYS A 98 12.65 -27.57 -2.13
CA LYS A 98 13.82 -27.93 -2.95
C LYS A 98 15.12 -27.78 -2.17
N LEU A 99 15.24 -26.73 -1.34
CA LEU A 99 16.40 -26.53 -0.48
C LEU A 99 16.49 -27.67 0.56
N GLU A 100 15.38 -27.98 1.24
CA GLU A 100 15.32 -29.03 2.27
C GLU A 100 15.60 -30.43 1.71
N LEU A 101 15.19 -30.71 0.48
CA LEU A 101 15.47 -31.96 -0.23
C LEU A 101 16.88 -32.00 -0.86
N GLY A 102 17.64 -30.91 -0.79
CA GLY A 102 18.98 -30.80 -1.38
C GLY A 102 18.99 -30.77 -2.92
N VAL A 103 17.86 -30.45 -3.56
CA VAL A 103 17.71 -30.41 -5.03
C VAL A 103 17.61 -28.99 -5.58
N ALA A 104 17.66 -27.96 -4.73
CA ALA A 104 17.66 -26.57 -5.16
C ALA A 104 18.96 -26.21 -5.90
N SER A 105 18.81 -25.68 -7.11
CA SER A 105 19.91 -25.07 -7.86
C SER A 105 20.47 -23.84 -7.15
N PRO A 106 21.72 -23.42 -7.43
CA PRO A 106 22.30 -22.22 -6.83
C PRO A 106 21.43 -20.95 -7.01
N ALA A 107 20.81 -20.79 -8.17
CA ALA A 107 19.92 -19.64 -8.44
C ALA A 107 18.67 -19.66 -7.56
N GLU A 108 18.07 -20.84 -7.33
CA GLU A 108 16.91 -21.01 -6.44
C GLU A 108 17.27 -20.72 -4.98
N GLN A 109 18.47 -21.10 -4.54
CA GLN A 109 18.95 -20.80 -3.20
C GLN A 109 19.15 -19.29 -2.99
N VAL A 110 19.71 -18.59 -3.99
CA VAL A 110 19.86 -17.13 -3.97
C VAL A 110 18.50 -16.45 -3.90
N LEU A 111 17.55 -16.85 -4.76
CA LEU A 111 16.20 -16.28 -4.77
C LEU A 111 15.49 -16.48 -3.43
N LEU A 112 15.59 -17.68 -2.83
CA LEU A 112 15.02 -17.97 -1.52
C LEU A 112 15.65 -17.14 -0.40
N LEU A 113 16.97 -16.93 -0.46
CA LEU A 113 17.68 -16.07 0.51
C LEU A 113 17.19 -14.61 0.39
N THR A 114 17.13 -14.07 -0.82
CA THR A 114 16.67 -12.69 -1.05
C THR A 114 15.20 -12.51 -0.64
N PHE A 115 14.35 -13.51 -0.92
CA PHE A 115 12.96 -13.51 -0.44
C PHE A 115 12.86 -13.44 1.08
N LYS A 116 13.64 -14.26 1.81
CA LYS A 116 13.66 -14.25 3.28
C LYS A 116 14.17 -12.91 3.83
N GLN A 117 15.21 -12.35 3.22
CA GLN A 117 15.74 -11.02 3.57
C GLN A 117 14.69 -9.93 3.35
N TYR A 118 13.93 -9.99 2.26
CA TYR A 118 12.83 -9.08 1.98
C TYR A 118 11.75 -9.14 3.08
N VAL A 119 11.31 -10.35 3.46
CA VAL A 119 10.30 -10.53 4.54
C VAL A 119 10.80 -9.97 5.88
N ILE A 120 12.08 -10.22 6.22
CA ILE A 120 12.69 -9.65 7.43
C ILE A 120 12.71 -8.12 7.36
N ALA A 121 13.16 -7.56 6.23
CA ALA A 121 13.24 -6.12 6.04
C ALA A 121 11.86 -5.44 6.15
N LEU A 122 10.78 -6.11 5.73
CA LEU A 122 9.40 -5.61 5.92
C LEU A 122 9.00 -5.53 7.40
N ASP A 123 9.31 -6.54 8.22
CA ASP A 123 9.01 -6.50 9.66
C ASP A 123 9.85 -5.44 10.40
N GLU A 124 11.05 -5.17 9.90
CA GLU A 124 12.00 -4.20 10.46
C GLU A 124 11.78 -2.76 9.97
N VAL A 125 10.83 -2.50 9.06
CA VAL A 125 10.49 -1.13 8.60
C VAL A 125 10.28 -0.15 9.75
N LYS A 126 9.63 -0.61 10.83
CA LYS A 126 9.36 0.18 12.05
C LYS A 126 10.63 0.65 12.78
N ASN A 127 11.78 0.04 12.49
CA ASN A 127 13.07 0.37 13.12
C ASN A 127 13.88 1.39 12.31
N GLN A 128 13.42 1.80 11.12
CA GLN A 128 14.15 2.76 10.28
C GLN A 128 14.14 4.16 10.89
N ALA A 129 15.26 4.88 10.76
CA ALA A 129 15.31 6.30 11.07
C ALA A 129 14.40 7.07 10.10
N GLY A 130 13.35 7.71 10.61
CA GLY A 130 12.34 8.40 9.80
C GLY A 130 10.95 7.74 9.81
N TYR A 131 10.81 6.55 10.40
CA TYR A 131 9.50 5.94 10.60
C TYR A 131 8.57 6.86 11.44
N PRO A 132 7.28 7.01 11.07
CA PRO A 132 6.54 6.35 9.99
C PRO A 132 6.48 7.13 8.66
N THR A 133 7.12 8.29 8.55
CA THR A 133 6.96 9.22 7.41
C THR A 133 7.96 9.00 6.30
N GLU A 134 9.21 8.72 6.66
CA GLU A 134 10.33 8.55 5.75
C GLU A 134 10.79 7.09 5.83
N ILE A 135 10.14 6.23 5.04
CA ILE A 135 10.41 4.80 5.00
C ILE A 135 11.05 4.43 3.66
N SER A 136 12.23 3.82 3.73
CA SER A 136 12.83 3.11 2.59
C SER A 136 12.19 1.72 2.48
N TRP A 137 11.22 1.60 1.58
CA TRP A 137 10.46 0.35 1.43
C TRP A 137 11.33 -0.74 0.77
N PRO A 138 11.39 -1.95 1.35
CA PRO A 138 12.04 -3.09 0.72
C PRO A 138 11.44 -3.38 -0.67
N ILE A 139 12.29 -3.75 -1.62
CA ILE A 139 11.89 -4.10 -2.99
C ILE A 139 11.66 -5.61 -3.06
N ALA A 140 10.49 -6.02 -3.56
CA ALA A 140 10.17 -7.43 -3.75
C ALA A 140 11.13 -8.06 -4.79
N PRO A 141 11.70 -9.25 -4.53
CA PRO A 141 12.63 -9.90 -5.45
C PRO A 141 11.96 -10.77 -6.52
N PHE A 142 10.64 -10.64 -6.71
CA PHE A 142 9.81 -11.48 -7.56
C PHE A 142 8.80 -10.67 -8.37
#